data_AF-A0A9D7FQ67-F1
#
_entry.id   AF-A0A9D7FQ67-F1
#
_cell.length_a   1.000
_cell.length_b   1.000
_cell.length_c   1.000
_cell.angle_alpha   90.00
_cell.angle_beta   90.00
_cell.angle_gamma   90.00
#
_symmetry.space_group_name_H-M   'P 1'
#
loop_
_entity.id
_entity.type
_entity.pdbx_description
1 polymer ?
#
loop_
_entity_poly.entity_id
_entity_poly.type
_entity_poly.pdbx_seq_one_letter_code
_entity_poly.pdbx_strand_id
1 'polypeptide(L)'
;MLFLGASAGWAFLGGGVFGFIITTPMVNYYEHSTYLTMNHGHTALFGTYGMLAIGLMLFSLRGIVKPECWSNTLLRFSFIGMNGGLFLMAIFTLMPVGFMQTWDSFKNGLWHARSPEFYNLPLIKFIGEWRLIPDTIIILGALCLVIFVLKASMNLKPVGVAEETPISIPEAELQPAVAK
;
A
#
# COMPACT_ATOMS: atom_id res chain seq x y z
N MET A 1 -0.56 12.11 8.34
CA MET A 1 0.66 12.58 7.64
C MET A 1 1.75 11.51 7.52
N LEU A 2 2.02 10.70 8.56
CA LEU A 2 3.02 9.61 8.49
C LEU A 2 2.83 8.67 7.28
N PHE A 3 1.60 8.22 7.00
CA PHE A 3 1.28 7.37 5.85
C PHE A 3 1.55 8.02 4.48
N LEU A 4 1.32 9.33 4.35
CA LEU A 4 1.61 10.06 3.11
C LEU A 4 3.13 10.17 2.89
N GLY A 5 3.88 10.44 3.96
CA GLY A 5 5.35 10.44 3.91
C GLY A 5 5.92 9.07 3.55
N ALA A 6 5.38 8.00 4.16
CA ALA A 6 5.76 6.63 3.81
C ALA A 6 5.43 6.28 2.36
N SER A 7 4.26 6.70 1.84
CA SER A 7 3.90 6.51 0.43
C SER A 7 4.94 7.12 -0.51
N ALA A 8 5.41 8.35 -0.24
CA ALA A 8 6.48 8.97 -1.02
C ALA A 8 7.81 8.20 -0.92
N GLY A 9 8.19 7.74 0.27
CA GLY A 9 9.38 6.91 0.47
C GLY A 9 9.33 5.60 -0.31
N TRP A 10 8.19 4.91 -0.29
CA TRP A 10 7.96 3.70 -1.07
C TRP A 10 7.81 3.95 -2.57
N ALA A 11 7.31 5.11 -2.99
CA ALA A 11 7.30 5.49 -4.41
C ALA A 11 8.72 5.56 -4.96
N PHE A 12 9.64 6.18 -4.20
CA PHE A 12 11.04 6.19 -4.56
C PHE A 12 11.66 4.79 -4.52
N LEU A 13 11.51 4.06 -3.41
CA LEU A 13 12.19 2.78 -3.22
C LEU A 13 11.55 1.64 -4.03
N GLY A 14 10.26 1.40 -3.87
CA GLY A 14 9.52 0.33 -4.54
C GLY A 14 9.26 0.64 -6.01
N GLY A 15 8.71 1.83 -6.30
CA GLY A 15 8.42 2.25 -7.67
C GLY A 15 9.69 2.58 -8.47
N GLY A 16 10.57 3.40 -7.91
CA GLY A 16 11.81 3.84 -8.55
C GLY A 16 12.91 2.77 -8.53
N VAL A 17 13.51 2.52 -7.36
CA VAL A 17 14.70 1.66 -7.25
C VAL A 17 14.40 0.22 -7.69
N PHE A 18 13.41 -0.44 -7.08
CA PHE A 18 13.10 -1.84 -7.43
C PHE A 18 12.46 -2.00 -8.80
N GLY A 19 11.72 -1.00 -9.29
CA GLY A 19 11.23 -0.99 -10.67
C GLY A 19 12.38 -0.88 -11.68
N PHE A 20 13.37 -0.05 -11.39
CA PHE A 20 14.52 0.14 -12.27
C PHE A 20 15.41 -1.11 -12.36
N ILE A 21 15.52 -1.89 -11.28
CA ILE A 21 16.26 -3.16 -11.28
C ILE A 21 15.75 -4.12 -12.36
N ILE A 22 14.42 -4.16 -12.56
CA ILE A 22 13.77 -5.16 -13.43
C ILE A 22 13.39 -4.61 -14.82
N THR A 23 13.55 -3.31 -15.07
CA THR A 23 13.03 -2.69 -16.30
C THR A 23 13.97 -2.79 -17.50
N THR A 24 15.27 -2.95 -17.27
CA THR A 24 16.24 -2.95 -18.39
C THR A 24 16.07 -4.24 -19.20
N PRO A 25 16.01 -4.21 -20.54
CA PRO A 25 15.71 -5.40 -21.34
C PRO A 25 16.67 -6.58 -21.10
N MET A 26 17.95 -6.28 -20.85
CA MET A 26 18.97 -7.30 -20.56
C MET A 26 18.73 -8.02 -19.24
N VAL A 27 18.30 -7.31 -18.20
CA VAL A 27 17.96 -7.93 -16.91
C VAL A 27 16.60 -8.62 -17.05
N ASN A 28 15.62 -7.96 -17.69
CA ASN A 28 14.26 -8.45 -17.86
C ASN A 28 14.22 -9.81 -18.53
N TYR A 29 15.07 -10.03 -19.53
CA TYR A 29 15.21 -11.32 -20.18
C TYR A 29 15.41 -12.50 -19.21
N TYR A 30 16.12 -12.30 -18.10
CA TYR A 30 16.38 -13.33 -17.10
C TYR A 30 15.46 -13.26 -15.87
N GLU A 31 15.04 -12.07 -15.46
CA GLU A 31 14.22 -11.89 -14.25
C GLU A 31 12.70 -11.86 -14.50
N HIS A 32 12.26 -11.87 -15.76
CA HIS A 32 10.84 -11.80 -16.08
C HIS A 32 10.04 -12.86 -15.31
N SER A 33 9.04 -12.41 -14.56
CA SER A 33 8.20 -13.27 -13.71
C SER A 33 8.97 -14.02 -12.59
N THR A 34 10.00 -13.40 -12.01
CA THR A 34 10.70 -13.93 -10.82
C THR A 34 10.25 -13.24 -9.53
N TYR A 35 10.85 -13.64 -8.41
CA TYR A 35 10.63 -12.99 -7.11
C TYR A 35 11.04 -11.51 -7.07
N LEU A 36 11.89 -11.03 -8.00
CA LEU A 36 12.17 -9.58 -8.12
C LEU A 36 10.95 -8.79 -8.59
N THR A 37 10.13 -9.37 -9.49
CA THR A 37 8.83 -8.79 -9.88
C THR A 37 7.89 -8.72 -8.68
N MET A 38 7.87 -9.76 -7.83
CA MET A 38 7.05 -9.75 -6.61
C MET A 38 7.55 -8.72 -5.59
N ASN A 39 8.87 -8.57 -5.46
CA ASN A 39 9.48 -7.54 -4.62
C ASN A 39 9.04 -6.13 -5.05
N HIS A 40 9.20 -5.80 -6.33
CA HIS A 40 8.72 -4.54 -6.89
C HIS A 40 7.20 -4.39 -6.72
N GLY A 41 6.42 -5.43 -7.05
CA GLY A 41 4.96 -5.39 -6.99
C GLY A 41 4.41 -5.04 -5.61
N HIS A 42 4.88 -5.69 -4.54
CA HIS A 42 4.38 -5.40 -3.19
C HIS A 42 4.81 -4.00 -2.71
N THR A 43 6.06 -3.63 -2.97
CA THR A 43 6.61 -2.35 -2.50
C THR A 43 6.07 -1.15 -3.27
N ALA A 44 5.78 -1.29 -4.56
CA ALA A 44 5.14 -0.25 -5.37
C ALA A 44 3.63 -0.20 -5.14
N LEU A 45 2.91 -1.33 -5.22
CA LEU A 45 1.45 -1.33 -5.09
C LEU A 45 1.02 -0.95 -3.67
N PHE A 46 1.43 -1.75 -2.67
CA PHE A 46 1.01 -1.50 -1.31
C PHE A 46 1.80 -0.35 -0.67
N GLY A 47 3.13 -0.33 -0.87
CA GLY A 47 3.97 0.72 -0.30
C GLY A 47 3.64 2.12 -0.81
N THR A 48 3.38 2.31 -2.10
CA THR A 48 2.99 3.63 -2.63
C THR A 48 1.49 3.86 -2.54
N TYR A 49 0.70 3.09 -3.29
CA TYR A 49 -0.73 3.35 -3.44
C TYR A 49 -1.53 2.91 -2.21
N GLY A 50 -1.19 1.79 -1.59
CA GLY A 50 -1.81 1.34 -0.34
C GLY A 50 -1.63 2.35 0.79
N MET A 51 -0.39 2.82 1.01
CA MET A 51 -0.11 3.84 2.04
C MET A 51 -0.77 5.19 1.71
N LEU A 52 -0.82 5.58 0.43
CA LEU A 52 -1.54 6.79 0.00
C LEU A 52 -3.04 6.67 0.31
N ALA A 53 -3.66 5.56 -0.08
CA ALA A 53 -5.08 5.31 0.17
C ALA A 53 -5.41 5.35 1.67
N ILE A 54 -4.60 4.69 2.50
CA ILE A 54 -4.74 4.73 3.96
C ILE A 54 -4.56 6.16 4.48
N GLY A 55 -3.57 6.91 3.97
CA GLY A 55 -3.34 8.30 4.33
C GLY A 55 -4.54 9.20 4.05
N LEU A 56 -5.16 9.08 2.87
CA LEU A 56 -6.35 9.83 2.47
C LEU A 56 -7.60 9.40 3.24
N MET A 57 -7.76 8.10 3.51
CA MET A 57 -8.83 7.57 4.35
C MET A 57 -8.75 8.16 5.77
N LEU A 58 -7.56 8.14 6.39
CA LEU A 58 -7.36 8.71 7.73
C LEU A 58 -7.53 10.22 7.75
N PHE A 59 -7.14 10.93 6.69
CA PHE A 59 -7.39 12.35 6.54
C PHE A 59 -8.90 12.65 6.54
N SER A 60 -9.67 11.90 5.75
CA SER A 60 -11.13 12.03 5.69
C SER A 60 -11.79 11.70 7.03
N LEU A 61 -11.40 10.58 7.66
CA LEU A 61 -11.89 10.15 8.97
C LEU A 61 -11.62 11.20 10.07
N ARG A 62 -10.49 11.92 9.99
CA ARG A 62 -10.15 12.94 10.98
C ARG A 62 -11.16 14.09 11.06
N GLY A 63 -11.83 14.41 9.93
CA GLY A 63 -12.88 15.43 9.89
C GLY A 63 -14.19 14.98 10.54
N ILE A 64 -14.55 13.71 10.38
CA ILE A 64 -15.88 13.18 10.71
C ILE A 64 -15.96 12.45 12.06
N VAL A 65 -14.86 11.96 12.61
CA VAL A 65 -14.84 11.21 13.89
C VAL A 65 -14.74 12.14 15.09
N LYS A 66 -15.41 11.80 16.20
CA LYS A 66 -15.27 12.54 17.48
C LYS A 66 -13.81 12.52 17.96
N PRO A 67 -13.21 13.67 18.34
CA PRO A 67 -11.78 13.73 18.70
C PRO A 67 -11.38 12.81 19.86
N GLU A 68 -12.29 12.58 20.81
CA GLU A 68 -12.07 11.75 22.02
C GLU A 68 -11.82 10.28 21.69
N CYS A 69 -12.41 9.77 20.61
CA CYS A 69 -12.30 8.36 20.23
C CYS A 69 -11.07 8.06 19.35
N TRP A 70 -10.27 9.08 19.03
CA TRP A 70 -9.12 8.95 18.14
C TRP A 70 -7.90 8.34 18.84
N SER A 71 -7.64 7.04 18.58
CA SER A 71 -6.48 6.34 19.15
C SER A 71 -5.21 6.50 18.30
N ASN A 72 -4.29 7.36 18.74
CA ASN A 72 -2.97 7.50 18.11
C ASN A 72 -2.09 6.24 18.27
N THR A 73 -2.27 5.49 19.36
CA THR A 73 -1.51 4.27 19.64
C THR A 73 -1.77 3.18 18.61
N LEU A 74 -3.04 2.89 18.29
CA LEU A 74 -3.41 1.90 17.26
C LEU A 74 -2.85 2.28 15.88
N LEU A 75 -2.93 3.56 15.52
CA LEU A 75 -2.38 4.05 14.25
C LEU A 75 -0.85 3.96 14.20
N ARG A 76 -0.16 4.20 15.31
CA ARG A 76 1.30 4.05 15.40
C ARG A 76 1.73 2.59 15.22
N PHE A 77 1.06 1.66 15.90
CA PHE A 77 1.33 0.22 15.74
C PHE A 77 1.02 -0.24 14.31
N SER A 78 -0.09 0.22 13.74
CA SER A 78 -0.42 -0.05 12.35
C SER A 78 0.66 0.44 11.38
N PHE A 79 1.09 1.69 11.55
CA PHE A 79 2.12 2.29 10.70
C PHE A 79 3.43 1.53 10.78
N ILE A 80 3.92 1.22 11.99
CA ILE A 80 5.18 0.51 12.20
C ILE A 80 5.08 -0.92 11.69
N GLY A 81 3.99 -1.63 11.99
CA GLY A 81 3.79 -3.02 11.56
C GLY A 81 3.74 -3.15 10.05
N MET A 82 2.94 -2.33 9.35
CA MET A 82 2.82 -2.43 7.91
C MET A 82 4.10 -1.97 7.16
N ASN A 83 4.76 -0.90 7.61
CA ASN A 83 6.00 -0.44 6.96
C ASN A 83 7.21 -1.31 7.30
N GLY A 84 7.38 -1.65 8.57
CA GLY A 84 8.46 -2.51 9.04
C GLY A 84 8.34 -3.91 8.46
N GLY A 85 7.13 -4.50 8.49
CA GLY A 85 6.86 -5.79 7.90
C GLY A 85 7.06 -5.81 6.38
N LEU A 86 6.59 -4.78 5.65
CA LEU A 86 6.81 -4.66 4.20
C LEU A 86 8.30 -4.56 3.87
N PHE A 87 9.05 -3.76 4.64
CA PHE A 87 10.50 -3.65 4.48
C PHE A 87 11.21 -4.97 4.75
N LEU A 88 10.88 -5.65 5.85
CA LEU A 88 11.47 -6.94 6.19
C LEU A 88 11.18 -8.00 5.12
N MET A 89 9.93 -8.07 4.64
CA MET A 89 9.55 -8.97 3.55
C MET A 89 10.36 -8.67 2.28
N ALA A 90 10.40 -7.41 1.86
CA ALA A 90 11.08 -7.00 0.63
C ALA A 90 12.58 -7.32 0.67
N ILE A 91 13.28 -6.89 1.72
CA ILE A 91 14.74 -6.95 1.81
C ILE A 91 15.26 -8.34 2.18
N PHE A 92 14.59 -9.06 3.08
CA PHE A 92 15.12 -10.32 3.61
C PHE A 92 14.51 -11.57 2.96
N THR A 93 13.43 -11.43 2.17
CA THR A 93 12.80 -12.59 1.51
C THR A 93 12.73 -12.45 0.00
N LEU A 94 11.98 -11.47 -0.51
CA LEU A 94 11.68 -11.38 -1.92
C LEU A 94 12.91 -11.00 -2.74
N MET A 95 13.69 -10.03 -2.27
CA MET A 95 14.90 -9.60 -2.97
C MET A 95 15.99 -10.69 -3.02
N PRO A 96 16.39 -11.35 -1.91
CA PRO A 96 17.41 -12.39 -1.97
C PRO A 96 17.00 -13.58 -2.83
N VAL A 97 15.75 -14.05 -2.69
CA VAL A 97 15.21 -15.14 -3.54
C VAL A 97 15.15 -14.70 -4.99
N GLY A 98 14.75 -13.46 -5.26
CA GLY A 98 14.71 -12.90 -6.61
C GLY A 98 16.09 -12.86 -7.28
N PHE A 99 17.14 -12.44 -6.57
CA PHE A 99 18.50 -12.47 -7.11
C PHE A 99 18.99 -13.90 -7.37
N MET A 100 18.76 -14.82 -6.44
CA MET A 100 19.13 -16.23 -6.64
C MET A 100 18.37 -16.85 -7.82
N GLN A 101 17.08 -16.53 -7.97
CA GLN A 101 16.26 -17.03 -9.07
C GLN A 101 16.68 -16.46 -10.42
N THR A 102 17.03 -15.18 -10.47
CA THR A 102 17.53 -14.53 -11.69
C THR A 102 18.89 -15.10 -12.09
N TRP A 103 19.75 -15.37 -11.10
CA TRP A 103 21.05 -15.98 -11.34
C TRP A 103 20.94 -17.43 -11.83
N ASP A 104 20.00 -18.19 -11.29
CA ASP A 104 19.70 -19.54 -11.76
C ASP A 104 19.14 -19.52 -13.20
N SER A 105 18.26 -18.57 -13.50
CA SER A 105 17.73 -18.32 -14.85
C SER A 105 18.86 -18.01 -15.85
N PHE A 106 19.87 -17.24 -15.43
CA PHE A 106 21.04 -16.94 -16.25
C PHE A 106 21.91 -18.17 -16.54
N LYS A 107 22.10 -19.07 -15.58
CA LYS A 107 22.98 -20.24 -15.74
C LYS A 107 22.31 -21.45 -16.36
N ASN A 108 21.09 -21.74 -15.93
CA ASN A 108 20.40 -23.01 -16.19
C ASN A 108 19.15 -22.80 -17.07
N GLY A 109 18.76 -21.55 -17.31
CA GLY A 109 17.56 -21.17 -18.05
C GLY A 109 16.34 -20.98 -17.16
N LEU A 110 15.38 -20.18 -17.62
CA LEU A 110 14.18 -19.82 -16.86
C LEU A 110 13.32 -21.03 -16.46
N TRP A 111 13.31 -22.08 -17.27
CA TRP A 111 12.59 -23.33 -16.98
C TRP A 111 13.06 -23.98 -15.67
N HIS A 112 14.38 -23.95 -15.40
CA HIS A 112 14.96 -24.49 -14.17
C HIS A 112 14.71 -23.54 -12.99
N ALA A 113 14.84 -22.23 -13.19
CA ALA A 113 14.56 -21.23 -12.14
C ALA A 113 13.10 -21.23 -11.66
N ARG A 114 12.19 -21.80 -12.46
CA ARG A 114 10.75 -21.96 -12.15
C ARG A 114 10.37 -23.40 -11.81
N SER A 115 11.33 -24.31 -11.81
CA SER A 115 11.13 -25.72 -11.52
C SER A 115 10.99 -25.97 -10.01
N PRO A 116 10.33 -27.08 -9.60
CA PRO A 116 10.29 -27.48 -8.19
C PRO A 116 11.69 -27.67 -7.59
N GLU A 117 12.68 -28.06 -8.38
CA GLU A 117 14.06 -28.28 -7.94
C GLU A 117 14.67 -27.01 -7.34
N PHE A 118 14.48 -25.85 -7.99
CA PHE A 118 14.91 -24.55 -7.46
C PHE A 118 14.23 -24.23 -6.12
N TYR A 119 12.91 -24.39 -6.06
CA TYR A 119 12.15 -24.10 -4.84
C TYR A 119 12.41 -25.09 -3.71
N ASN A 120 12.90 -26.29 -4.03
CA ASN A 120 13.25 -27.30 -3.05
C ASN A 120 14.66 -27.16 -2.47
N LEU A 121 15.48 -26.23 -2.99
CA LEU A 121 16.79 -25.94 -2.44
C LEU A 121 16.68 -25.53 -0.95
N PRO A 122 17.54 -26.07 -0.06
CA PRO A 122 17.43 -25.85 1.38
C PRO A 122 17.37 -24.37 1.78
N LEU A 123 18.17 -23.52 1.13
CA LEU A 123 18.20 -22.08 1.41
C LEU A 123 16.92 -21.36 0.95
N ILE A 124 16.38 -21.72 -0.22
CA ILE A 124 15.15 -21.11 -0.76
C ILE A 124 13.96 -21.48 0.10
N LYS A 125 13.86 -22.75 0.52
CA LYS A 125 12.86 -23.21 1.48
C LYS A 125 12.97 -22.46 2.81
N PHE A 126 14.17 -22.37 3.37
CA PHE A 126 14.41 -21.68 4.63
C PHE A 126 13.95 -20.21 4.58
N ILE A 127 14.32 -19.47 3.53
CA ILE A 127 13.88 -18.07 3.35
C ILE A 127 12.37 -17.98 3.14
N GLY A 128 11.80 -18.92 2.38
CA GLY A 128 10.36 -19.01 2.12
C GLY A 128 9.54 -19.23 3.40
N GLU A 129 10.00 -20.11 4.29
CA GLU A 129 9.36 -20.36 5.59
C GLU A 129 9.57 -19.18 6.55
N TRP A 130 10.76 -18.57 6.54
CA TRP A 130 11.08 -17.40 7.35
C TRP A 130 10.18 -16.20 7.02
N ARG A 131 9.66 -16.11 5.78
CA ARG A 131 8.71 -15.09 5.33
C ARG A 131 7.44 -15.00 6.20
N LEU A 132 7.08 -16.06 6.92
CA LEU A 132 5.97 -16.01 7.86
C LEU A 132 6.13 -14.88 8.90
N ILE A 133 7.36 -14.58 9.32
CA ILE A 133 7.65 -13.55 10.32
C ILE A 133 7.28 -12.14 9.82
N PRO A 134 7.83 -11.62 8.69
CA PRO A 134 7.41 -10.31 8.21
C PRO A 134 5.92 -10.27 7.82
N ASP A 135 5.37 -11.35 7.26
CA ASP A 135 3.95 -11.41 6.88
C ASP A 135 3.04 -11.26 8.12
N THR A 136 3.35 -11.95 9.22
CA THR A 136 2.59 -11.79 10.48
C THR A 136 2.69 -10.39 11.05
N ILE A 137 3.85 -9.73 10.97
CA ILE A 137 4.01 -8.32 11.40
C ILE A 137 3.12 -7.39 10.57
N ILE A 138 3.04 -7.57 9.25
CA ILE A 138 2.15 -6.80 8.37
C ILE A 138 0.70 -7.03 8.77
N ILE A 139 0.30 -8.30 8.95
CA ILE A 139 -1.08 -8.68 9.31
C ILE A 139 -1.48 -8.04 10.63
N LEU A 140 -0.64 -8.10 11.67
CA LEU A 140 -0.91 -7.45 12.95
C LEU A 140 -1.06 -5.93 12.80
N GLY A 141 -0.20 -5.29 11.99
CA GLY A 141 -0.32 -3.87 11.67
C GLY A 141 -1.61 -3.51 10.94
N ALA A 142 -2.05 -4.34 10.00
CA ALA A 142 -3.31 -4.18 9.29
C ALA A 142 -4.51 -4.37 10.22
N LEU A 143 -4.46 -5.36 11.12
CA LEU A 143 -5.51 -5.60 12.12
C LEU A 143 -5.66 -4.39 13.06
N CYS A 144 -4.57 -3.76 13.49
CA CYS A 144 -4.64 -2.52 14.27
C CYS A 144 -5.38 -1.40 13.51
N LEU A 145 -5.18 -1.29 12.19
CA LEU A 145 -5.90 -0.32 11.35
C LEU A 145 -7.39 -0.66 11.28
N VAL A 146 -7.73 -1.92 11.03
CA VAL A 146 -9.13 -2.37 10.94
C VAL A 146 -9.86 -2.10 12.24
N ILE A 147 -9.27 -2.46 13.38
CA ILE A 147 -9.84 -2.19 14.71
C ILE A 147 -10.02 -0.69 14.92
N PHE A 148 -9.05 0.13 14.51
CA PHE A 148 -9.18 1.58 14.58
C PHE A 148 -10.34 2.11 13.73
N VAL A 149 -10.46 1.67 12.48
CA VAL A 149 -11.51 2.12 11.54
C VAL A 149 -12.89 1.70 12.03
N LEU A 150 -13.05 0.47 12.54
CA LEU A 150 -14.30 0.01 13.13
C LEU A 150 -14.71 0.89 14.31
N LYS A 151 -13.80 1.14 15.26
CA LYS A 151 -14.07 2.02 16.40
C LYS A 151 -14.40 3.46 15.96
N ALA A 152 -13.71 3.96 14.93
CA ALA A 152 -13.95 5.29 14.38
C ALA A 152 -15.34 5.40 13.73
N SER A 153 -15.75 4.38 12.95
CA SER A 153 -17.05 4.34 12.26
C SER A 153 -18.24 4.32 13.23
N MET A 154 -18.07 3.77 14.42
CA MET A 154 -19.10 3.76 15.47
C MET A 154 -19.20 5.09 16.24
N ASN A 155 -18.25 6.03 16.04
CA ASN A 155 -18.13 7.26 16.83
C ASN A 155 -18.03 8.52 15.95
N LEU A 156 -18.90 8.61 14.96
CA LEU A 156 -18.99 9.77 14.06
C LEU A 156 -19.65 10.97 14.76
N LYS A 157 -19.28 12.18 14.30
CA LYS A 157 -19.94 13.42 14.68
C LYS A 157 -21.34 13.47 14.09
N PRO A 158 -22.32 14.09 14.77
CA PRO A 158 -23.63 14.32 14.18
C PRO A 158 -23.51 15.24 12.96
N VAL A 159 -24.40 15.07 11.99
CA VAL A 159 -24.48 15.95 10.81
C VAL A 159 -24.91 17.35 11.29
N GLY A 160 -24.04 18.34 11.10
CA GLY A 160 -24.26 19.71 11.56
C GLY A 160 -25.05 20.60 10.58
N VAL A 161 -25.33 20.10 9.37
CA VAL A 161 -26.11 20.81 8.34
C VAL A 161 -27.47 20.12 8.26
N ALA A 162 -28.54 20.86 8.56
CA ALA A 162 -29.89 20.39 8.29
C ALA A 162 -30.07 20.23 6.77
N GLU A 163 -30.72 19.16 6.33
CA GLU A 163 -31.13 18.98 4.94
C GLU A 163 -32.00 20.18 4.52
N GLU A 164 -31.44 21.01 3.64
CA GLU A 164 -32.08 22.02 2.80
C GLU A 164 -33.09 22.95 3.49
N THR A 165 -32.65 24.16 3.87
CA THR A 165 -33.54 25.30 3.66
C THR A 165 -33.77 25.41 2.15
N PRO A 166 -35.02 25.36 1.64
CA PRO A 166 -35.27 25.48 0.22
C PRO A 166 -34.60 26.76 -0.30
N ILE A 167 -33.73 26.61 -1.30
CA ILE A 167 -33.06 27.73 -1.94
C ILE A 167 -34.17 28.55 -2.61
N SER A 168 -34.56 29.68 -1.99
CA SER A 168 -35.49 30.61 -2.59
C SER A 168 -34.77 31.27 -3.77
N ILE A 169 -34.97 30.75 -4.98
CA ILE A 169 -34.54 31.41 -6.21
C ILE A 169 -35.42 32.67 -6.31
N PRO A 170 -34.85 33.90 -6.23
CA PRO A 170 -35.64 35.10 -6.45
C PRO A 170 -36.26 35.02 -7.84
N GLU A 171 -37.57 35.22 -7.94
CA GLU A 171 -38.26 35.22 -9.21
C GLU A 171 -37.65 36.32 -10.09
N ALA A 172 -37.27 35.98 -11.31
CA ALA A 172 -36.61 36.92 -12.20
C ALA A 172 -37.55 38.11 -12.45
N GLU A 173 -37.18 39.31 -12.01
CA GLU A 173 -37.85 40.55 -12.40
C GLU A 173 -37.69 40.74 -13.91
N LEU A 174 -38.66 40.24 -14.66
CA LEU A 174 -38.80 40.53 -16.08
C LEU A 174 -39.17 42.01 -16.22
N GLN A 175 -38.17 42.86 -16.48
CA GLN A 175 -38.43 44.21 -16.93
C GLN A 175 -39.21 44.12 -18.26
N PRO A 176 -40.38 44.78 -18.38
CA PRO A 176 -41.13 44.74 -19.63
C PRO A 176 -40.27 45.30 -20.75
N ALA A 177 -40.22 44.59 -21.88
CA ALA A 177 -39.48 45.01 -23.05
C ALA A 177 -39.94 46.43 -23.45
N VAL A 178 -38.99 47.36 -23.53
CA VAL A 178 -39.25 48.71 -24.02
C VAL A 178 -39.69 48.58 -25.48
N ALA A 179 -41.00 48.75 -25.72
CA ALA A 179 -41.55 48.85 -27.07
C ALA A 179 -40.95 50.09 -27.74
N LYS A 180 -40.21 49.88 -28.84
CA LYS A 180 -39.81 50.94 -29.76
C LYS A 180 -40.92 51.20 -30.77
#